data_AF-A0A965VFD7-F1
#
_entry.id   AF-A0A965VFD7-F1
#
_cell.length_a   1.000
_cell.length_b   1.000
_cell.length_c   1.000
_cell.angle_alpha   90.00
_cell.angle_beta   90.00
_cell.angle_gamma   90.00
#
_symmetry.space_group_name_H-M   'P 1'
#
loop_
_entity.id
_entity.type
_entity.pdbx_description
1 polymer ?
#
loop_
_entity_poly.entity_id
_entity_poly.type
_entity_poly.pdbx_seq_one_letter_code
_entity_poly.pdbx_strand_id
1 'polypeptide(L)'
;MATAARTSARLPEAKNVASALDRALSAGKGILRLSPTWVPRSFLHPGKRVRLHPDDYYAYGLDRGGIDERWFASTTEAANEGRVPDEGLSWCVFDGERFLLRDAVAEGGAKLVGTAIWDRYKKWPVYSKFFDNMGPIPHHMHQSFDDAKLVGQEGKPESYYFPPQYNNCDNNFPYT
;
A
#
# COMPACT_ATOMS: atom_id res chain seq x y z
N MET A 1 -20.06 23.61 -13.77
CA MET A 1 -19.51 23.06 -12.51
C MET A 1 -18.30 22.22 -12.86
N ALA A 2 -17.09 22.64 -12.48
CA ALA A 2 -15.87 21.89 -12.75
C ALA A 2 -15.93 20.56 -12.01
N THR A 3 -15.90 19.44 -12.75
CA THR A 3 -15.72 18.11 -12.16
C THR A 3 -14.38 18.08 -11.45
N ALA A 4 -14.40 17.97 -10.12
CA ALA A 4 -13.22 17.69 -9.32
C ALA A 4 -12.43 16.52 -9.94
N ALA A 5 -11.10 16.59 -9.86
CA ALA A 5 -10.22 15.57 -10.43
C ALA A 5 -10.68 14.17 -10.01
N ARG A 6 -11.09 13.33 -10.98
CA ARG A 6 -11.65 11.99 -10.72
C ARG A 6 -10.63 11.01 -10.13
N THR A 7 -9.35 11.36 -10.08
CA THR A 7 -8.28 10.54 -9.49
C THR A 7 -7.61 11.27 -8.34
N SER A 8 -7.50 10.58 -7.21
CA SER A 8 -6.78 11.05 -6.02
C SER A 8 -5.31 11.33 -6.29
N ALA A 9 -4.71 10.69 -7.30
CA ALA A 9 -3.32 10.91 -7.71
C ALA A 9 -3.06 12.33 -8.26
N ARG A 10 -4.10 13.08 -8.64
CA ARG A 10 -3.98 14.45 -9.16
C ARG A 10 -4.33 15.52 -8.12
N LEU A 11 -4.67 15.13 -6.90
CA LEU A 11 -4.94 16.10 -5.85
C LEU A 11 -3.64 16.78 -5.42
N PRO A 12 -3.66 18.09 -5.14
CA PRO A 12 -2.51 18.77 -4.56
C PRO A 12 -2.15 18.16 -3.21
N GLU A 13 -0.85 18.12 -2.92
CA GLU A 13 -0.36 17.69 -1.62
C GLU A 13 -0.62 18.79 -0.58
N ALA A 14 -1.04 18.39 0.62
CA ALA A 14 -1.27 19.31 1.71
C ALA A 14 0.04 19.99 2.12
N LYS A 15 0.02 21.33 2.20
CA LYS A 15 1.20 22.12 2.58
C LYS A 15 1.63 21.91 4.05
N ASN A 16 0.71 21.47 4.91
CA ASN A 16 0.97 21.19 6.31
C ASN A 16 0.23 19.90 6.70
N VAL A 17 1.00 18.82 6.89
CA VAL A 17 0.46 17.47 7.15
C VAL A 17 -0.27 17.43 8.49
N ALA A 18 0.27 18.02 9.55
CA ALA A 18 -0.37 18.02 10.88
C ALA A 18 -1.76 18.67 10.86
N SER A 19 -1.89 19.84 10.22
CA SER A 19 -3.17 20.53 10.07
C SER A 19 -4.16 19.75 9.21
N ALA A 20 -3.70 19.16 8.10
CA ALA A 20 -4.55 18.34 7.23
C ALA A 20 -5.02 17.06 7.95
N LEU A 21 -4.13 16.40 8.69
CA LEU A 21 -4.43 15.23 9.51
C LEU A 21 -5.49 15.55 10.56
N ASP A 22 -5.35 16.66 11.29
CA ASP A 22 -6.28 17.06 12.34
C ASP A 22 -7.68 17.35 11.80
N ARG A 23 -7.78 18.04 10.66
CA ARG A 23 -9.06 18.26 9.97
C ARG A 23 -9.67 16.94 9.52
N ALA A 24 -8.88 16.07 8.90
CA ALA A 24 -9.34 14.77 8.39
C ALA A 24 -9.85 13.85 9.52
N LEU A 25 -9.10 13.75 10.62
CA LEU A 25 -9.51 12.97 11.80
C LEU A 25 -10.77 13.55 12.45
N SER A 26 -10.86 14.87 12.58
CA SER A 26 -12.02 15.51 13.21
C SER A 26 -13.29 15.29 12.39
N ALA A 27 -13.24 15.54 11.08
CA ALA A 27 -14.36 15.32 10.18
C ALA A 27 -14.72 13.83 10.02
N GLY A 28 -13.71 12.97 10.00
CA GLY A 28 -13.85 11.51 9.87
C GLY A 28 -14.13 10.79 11.19
N LYS A 29 -14.26 11.49 12.31
CA LYS A 29 -14.42 10.92 13.67
C LYS A 29 -13.39 9.82 13.97
N GLY A 30 -12.12 10.10 13.64
CA GLY A 30 -10.99 9.18 13.81
C GLY A 30 -10.70 8.26 12.62
N ILE A 31 -11.50 8.30 11.55
CA ILE A 31 -11.30 7.46 10.36
C ILE A 31 -10.66 8.29 9.23
N LEU A 32 -9.54 7.80 8.69
CA LEU A 32 -8.91 8.37 7.50
C LEU A 32 -9.36 7.65 6.22
N ARG A 33 -9.60 8.42 5.16
CA ARG A 33 -9.87 7.89 3.81
C ARG A 33 -8.54 7.75 3.07
N LEU A 34 -8.20 6.55 2.64
CA LEU A 34 -6.99 6.28 1.86
C LEU A 34 -7.31 6.09 0.37
N SER A 35 -6.44 6.56 -0.51
CA SER A 35 -6.47 6.15 -1.91
C SER A 35 -5.92 4.72 -2.05
N PRO A 36 -6.34 3.97 -3.09
CA PRO A 36 -5.66 2.72 -3.45
C PRO A 36 -4.17 2.96 -3.75
N THR A 37 -3.31 2.05 -3.30
CA THR A 37 -1.87 2.03 -3.60
C THR A 37 -1.58 0.84 -4.50
N TRP A 38 -1.23 1.11 -5.76
CA TRP A 38 -0.97 0.09 -6.78
C TRP A 38 0.53 -0.07 -7.01
N VAL A 39 1.00 -1.32 -7.03
CA VAL A 39 2.43 -1.62 -7.20
C VAL A 39 2.60 -2.63 -8.32
N PRO A 40 3.42 -2.31 -9.35
CA PRO A 40 3.75 -3.25 -10.40
C PRO A 40 4.93 -4.16 -10.02
N ARG A 41 5.01 -5.32 -10.66
CA ARG A 41 6.14 -6.26 -10.54
C ARG A 41 6.61 -6.67 -11.93
N SER A 42 7.89 -6.40 -12.23
CA SER A 42 8.51 -6.71 -13.53
C SER A 42 8.65 -8.21 -13.81
N PHE A 43 8.62 -9.05 -12.78
CA PHE A 43 8.83 -10.50 -12.89
C PHE A 43 7.53 -11.32 -12.77
N LEU A 44 6.37 -10.68 -12.70
CA LEU A 44 5.07 -11.33 -12.52
C LEU A 44 4.04 -10.79 -13.52
N HIS A 45 3.11 -11.67 -13.90
CA HIS A 45 1.95 -11.30 -14.70
C HIS A 45 0.74 -11.20 -13.77
N PRO A 46 -0.10 -10.16 -13.88
CA PRO A 46 -1.23 -9.97 -13.00
C PRO A 46 -2.34 -10.99 -13.30
N GLY A 47 -2.90 -11.60 -12.27
CA GLY A 47 -4.04 -12.53 -12.38
C GLY A 47 -5.39 -11.85 -12.65
N LYS A 48 -5.43 -10.52 -12.59
CA LYS A 48 -6.60 -9.65 -12.87
C LYS A 48 -7.78 -9.73 -11.89
N ARG A 49 -7.56 -10.18 -10.66
CA ARG A 49 -8.54 -10.28 -9.56
C ARG A 49 -8.48 -9.09 -8.57
N VAL A 50 -7.49 -8.19 -8.69
CA VAL A 50 -7.37 -6.96 -7.88
C VAL A 50 -8.42 -5.86 -8.20
N ARG A 51 -9.36 -6.13 -9.11
CA ARG A 51 -10.46 -5.24 -9.55
C ARG A 51 -9.97 -3.88 -10.06
N LEU A 52 -8.87 -3.90 -10.81
CA LEU A 52 -8.37 -2.75 -11.54
C LEU A 52 -9.04 -2.68 -12.93
N HIS A 53 -9.14 -1.50 -13.53
CA HIS A 53 -9.63 -1.38 -14.90
C HIS A 53 -8.71 -2.17 -15.85
N PRO A 54 -9.24 -2.91 -16.84
CA PRO A 54 -8.42 -3.74 -17.74
C PRO A 54 -7.27 -2.99 -18.43
N ASP A 55 -7.47 -1.73 -18.77
CA ASP A 55 -6.46 -0.89 -19.44
C ASP A 55 -5.34 -0.41 -18.50
N ASP A 56 -5.54 -0.48 -17.19
CA ASP A 56 -4.61 0.10 -16.21
C ASP A 56 -3.56 -0.91 -15.71
N TYR A 57 -3.69 -2.20 -16.05
CA TYR A 57 -2.77 -3.24 -15.56
C TYR A 57 -1.30 -3.00 -15.90
N TYR A 58 -1.02 -2.23 -16.95
CA TYR A 58 0.34 -1.86 -17.35
C TYR A 58 0.52 -0.34 -17.39
N ALA A 59 -0.18 0.41 -16.53
CA ALA A 59 -0.14 1.87 -16.50
C ALA A 59 1.25 2.47 -16.26
N TYR A 60 2.18 1.69 -15.70
CA TYR A 60 3.57 2.09 -15.48
C TYR A 60 4.52 1.77 -16.65
N GLY A 61 4.02 1.16 -17.73
CA GLY A 61 4.83 0.68 -18.84
C GLY A 61 5.20 -0.81 -18.71
N LEU A 62 5.44 -1.46 -19.85
CA LEU A 62 5.77 -2.91 -19.89
C LEU A 62 7.10 -3.23 -19.20
N ASP A 63 8.05 -2.29 -19.21
CA ASP A 63 9.34 -2.37 -18.52
C ASP A 63 9.20 -2.41 -16.99
N ARG A 64 8.14 -1.79 -16.45
CA ARG A 64 7.83 -1.82 -15.01
C ARG A 64 7.02 -3.06 -14.59
N GLY A 65 6.47 -3.80 -15.56
CA GLY A 65 5.63 -4.97 -15.33
C GLY A 65 4.17 -4.65 -15.04
N GLY A 66 3.38 -5.70 -14.81
CA GLY A 66 1.97 -5.56 -14.53
C GLY A 66 1.68 -5.24 -13.06
N ILE A 67 0.59 -4.51 -12.80
CA ILE A 67 0.06 -4.27 -11.46
C ILE A 67 -0.63 -5.54 -10.96
N ASP A 68 0.08 -6.27 -10.10
CA ASP A 68 -0.36 -7.48 -9.42
C ASP A 68 -0.57 -7.26 -7.92
N GLU A 69 -0.14 -6.14 -7.36
CA GLU A 69 -0.27 -5.83 -5.94
C GLU A 69 -1.07 -4.54 -5.66
N ARG A 70 -1.93 -4.61 -4.65
CA ARG A 70 -2.58 -3.47 -3.99
C ARG A 70 -2.20 -3.45 -2.51
N TRP A 71 -1.54 -2.38 -2.09
CA TRP A 71 -1.09 -2.23 -0.71
C TRP A 71 -2.12 -1.46 0.12
N PHE A 72 -2.32 -1.86 1.37
CA PHE A 72 -3.29 -1.26 2.28
C PHE A 72 -2.58 -0.54 3.42
N ALA A 73 -2.94 0.73 3.65
CA ALA A 73 -2.40 1.54 4.74
C ALA A 73 -0.86 1.43 4.84
N SER A 74 -0.18 1.47 3.70
CA SER A 74 1.26 1.25 3.63
C SER A 74 2.02 2.53 3.94
N THR A 75 3.02 2.39 4.80
CA THR A 75 4.07 3.38 5.04
C THR A 75 5.43 2.91 4.51
N THR A 76 5.44 1.85 3.70
CA THR A 76 6.63 1.20 3.14
C THR A 76 6.79 1.58 1.67
N GLU A 77 8.02 1.86 1.25
CA GLU A 77 8.33 2.13 -0.14
C GLU A 77 8.51 0.82 -0.92
N ALA A 78 8.04 0.76 -2.16
CA ALA A 78 8.24 -0.39 -3.01
C ALA A 78 9.72 -0.53 -3.37
N ALA A 79 10.30 -1.73 -3.20
CA ALA A 79 11.67 -2.03 -3.62
C ALA A 79 11.71 -2.40 -5.12
N ASN A 80 11.29 -1.47 -5.97
CA ASN A 80 11.27 -1.63 -7.43
C ASN A 80 12.33 -0.75 -8.09
N GLU A 81 12.98 -1.29 -9.12
CA GLU A 81 13.81 -0.50 -10.04
C GLU A 81 12.93 0.51 -10.81
N GLY A 82 13.45 1.72 -11.01
CA GLY A 82 12.76 2.79 -11.75
C GLY A 82 11.47 3.31 -11.10
N ARG A 83 11.24 3.02 -9.82
CA ARG A 83 10.01 3.43 -9.11
C ARG A 83 9.81 4.94 -9.08
N VAL A 84 8.55 5.34 -9.05
CA VAL A 84 8.20 6.73 -8.70
C VAL A 84 8.44 6.96 -7.19
N PRO A 85 8.68 8.21 -6.75
CA PRO A 85 9.08 8.49 -5.37
C PRO A 85 8.13 7.96 -4.29
N ASP A 86 6.83 7.95 -4.56
CA ASP A 86 5.77 7.53 -3.65
C ASP A 86 5.25 6.11 -3.89
N GLU A 87 5.88 5.33 -4.77
CA GLU A 87 5.46 3.98 -5.09
C GLU A 87 5.48 3.09 -3.85
N GLY A 88 4.34 2.45 -3.55
CA GLY A 88 4.14 1.65 -2.33
C GLY A 88 3.63 2.44 -1.13
N LEU A 89 3.62 3.77 -1.15
CA LEU A 89 3.06 4.56 -0.04
C LEU A 89 1.56 4.78 -0.22
N SER A 90 0.81 4.74 0.89
CA SER A 90 -0.61 5.09 0.90
C SER A 90 -0.83 6.58 1.15
N TRP A 91 -1.69 7.18 0.34
CA TRP A 91 -2.13 8.56 0.50
C TRP A 91 -3.43 8.62 1.28
N CYS A 92 -3.48 9.51 2.27
CA CYS A 92 -4.72 10.01 2.85
C CYS A 92 -5.30 11.07 1.90
N VAL A 93 -6.63 11.06 1.74
CA VAL A 93 -7.35 12.02 0.89
C VAL A 93 -8.42 12.71 1.72
N PHE A 94 -8.40 14.04 1.74
CA PHE A 94 -9.38 14.84 2.47
C PHE A 94 -9.53 16.24 1.84
N ASP A 95 -10.77 16.69 1.67
CA ASP A 95 -11.10 18.07 1.27
C ASP A 95 -10.34 18.59 0.02
N GLY A 96 -10.22 17.73 -1.00
CA GLY A 96 -9.54 18.09 -2.24
C GLY A 96 -8.01 18.11 -2.18
N GLU A 97 -7.42 17.68 -1.06
CA GLU A 97 -5.97 17.54 -0.88
C GLU A 97 -5.60 16.08 -0.58
N ARG A 98 -4.31 15.77 -0.67
CA ARG A 98 -3.72 14.49 -0.26
C ARG A 98 -2.48 14.67 0.62
N PHE A 99 -2.17 13.70 1.47
CA PHE A 99 -0.93 13.64 2.24
C PHE A 99 -0.53 12.19 2.52
N LEU A 100 0.75 11.88 2.65
CA LEU A 100 1.21 10.52 2.87
C LEU A 100 0.81 10.02 4.27
N LEU A 101 0.34 8.77 4.35
CA LEU A 101 0.07 8.12 5.62
C LEU A 101 1.34 7.99 6.47
N ARG A 102 2.50 7.76 5.84
CA ARG A 102 3.81 7.73 6.51
C ARG A 102 4.05 9.01 7.30
N ASP A 103 3.85 10.16 6.65
CA ASP A 103 4.09 11.46 7.24
C ASP A 103 3.02 11.77 8.29
N ALA A 104 1.76 11.37 8.05
CA ALA A 104 0.69 11.45 9.04
C ALA A 104 0.98 10.64 10.32
N VAL A 105 1.60 9.46 10.20
CA VAL A 105 2.02 8.65 11.35
C VAL A 105 3.15 9.32 12.10
N ALA A 106 4.11 9.93 11.40
CA ALA A 106 5.20 10.68 12.02
C ALA A 106 4.69 11.90 12.81
N GLU A 107 3.77 12.68 12.23
CA GLU A 107 3.17 13.87 12.85
C GLU A 107 2.19 13.51 13.98
N GLY A 108 1.32 12.52 13.74
CA GLY A 108 0.25 12.15 14.67
C GLY A 108 0.69 11.26 15.82
N GLY A 109 1.74 10.45 15.63
CA GLY A 109 2.27 9.53 16.63
C GLY A 109 1.19 8.72 17.34
N ALA A 110 1.20 8.78 18.67
CA ALA A 110 0.23 8.08 19.53
C ALA A 110 -1.24 8.47 19.27
N LYS A 111 -1.53 9.68 18.78
CA LYS A 111 -2.90 10.09 18.43
C LYS A 111 -3.45 9.27 17.26
N LEU A 112 -2.59 8.86 16.32
CA LEU A 112 -3.01 8.15 15.12
C LEU A 112 -2.96 6.63 15.29
N VAL A 113 -1.87 6.09 15.85
CA VAL A 113 -1.67 4.63 15.95
C VAL A 113 -1.87 4.07 17.37
N GLY A 114 -2.17 4.93 18.33
CA GLY A 114 -2.32 4.57 19.74
C GLY A 114 -0.99 4.51 20.49
N THR A 115 -1.04 4.80 21.81
CA THR A 115 0.13 4.87 22.69
C THR A 115 0.97 3.59 22.67
N ALA A 116 0.34 2.42 22.76
CA ALA A 116 1.05 1.14 22.80
C ALA A 116 1.89 0.86 21.54
N ILE A 117 1.34 1.17 20.35
CA ILE A 117 2.07 1.00 19.09
C ILE A 117 3.18 2.05 18.98
N TRP A 118 2.85 3.32 19.28
CA TRP A 118 3.83 4.40 19.16
C TRP A 118 5.01 4.22 20.11
N ASP A 119 4.77 3.86 21.37
CA ASP A 119 5.84 3.67 22.35
C ASP A 119 6.76 2.51 22.01
N ARG A 120 6.22 1.44 21.44
CA ARG A 120 7.00 0.26 21.07
C ARG A 120 7.75 0.41 19.75
N TYR A 121 7.11 0.94 18.72
CA TYR A 121 7.62 0.88 17.36
C TYR A 121 7.99 2.23 16.77
N LYS A 122 7.44 3.34 17.29
CA LYS A 122 7.61 4.70 16.75
C LYS A 122 7.30 4.80 15.24
N LYS A 123 6.44 3.91 14.75
CA LYS A 123 5.99 3.77 13.36
C LYS A 123 4.66 3.03 13.31
N TRP A 124 4.08 2.92 12.12
CA TRP A 124 3.04 1.95 11.82
C TRP A 124 3.70 0.62 11.43
N PRO A 125 3.61 -0.43 12.28
CA PRO A 125 4.41 -1.65 12.10
C PRO A 125 3.68 -2.73 11.28
N VAL A 126 2.51 -2.41 10.72
CA VAL A 126 1.69 -3.37 9.99
C VAL A 126 1.84 -3.12 8.50
N TYR A 127 2.04 -4.21 7.77
CA TYR A 127 2.09 -4.19 6.32
C TYR A 127 1.12 -5.24 5.78
N SER A 128 0.18 -4.80 4.94
CA SER A 128 -0.83 -5.65 4.33
C SER A 128 -0.95 -5.34 2.85
N LYS A 129 -1.06 -6.40 2.05
CA LYS A 129 -1.26 -6.31 0.61
C LYS A 129 -2.27 -7.34 0.14
N PHE A 130 -3.03 -6.99 -0.87
CA PHE A 130 -3.68 -7.95 -1.75
C PHE A 130 -2.79 -8.10 -2.97
N PHE A 131 -2.28 -9.31 -3.22
CA PHE A 131 -1.52 -9.62 -4.42
C PHE A 131 -2.25 -10.70 -5.21
N ASP A 132 -2.12 -10.65 -6.53
CA ASP A 132 -2.76 -11.57 -7.45
C ASP A 132 -1.89 -11.83 -8.69
N ASN A 133 -1.26 -12.98 -8.67
CA ASN A 133 -0.32 -13.39 -9.71
C ASN A 133 -0.99 -14.45 -10.59
N MET A 134 -0.78 -14.36 -11.90
CA MET A 134 -1.28 -15.33 -12.87
C MET A 134 -0.60 -16.70 -12.72
N GLY A 135 0.63 -16.73 -12.21
CA GLY A 135 1.42 -17.94 -11.99
C GLY A 135 2.15 -17.94 -10.64
N PRO A 136 2.88 -19.03 -10.32
CA PRO A 136 3.60 -19.15 -9.06
C PRO A 136 4.73 -18.12 -8.96
N ILE A 137 4.94 -17.62 -7.75
CA ILE A 137 6.11 -16.80 -7.42
C ILE A 137 7.34 -17.69 -7.18
N PRO A 138 8.57 -17.18 -7.34
CA PRO A 138 9.78 -17.92 -7.01
C PRO A 138 9.74 -18.45 -5.58
N HIS A 139 10.27 -19.66 -5.38
CA HIS A 139 10.45 -20.20 -4.04
C HIS A 139 11.40 -19.29 -3.24
N HIS A 140 10.94 -18.85 -2.08
CA HIS A 140 11.70 -17.94 -1.22
C HIS A 140 11.37 -18.19 0.25
N MET A 141 12.24 -17.70 1.13
CA MET A 141 12.10 -17.82 2.57
C MET A 141 12.14 -16.43 3.22
N HIS A 142 11.61 -16.34 4.43
CA HIS A 142 11.71 -15.15 5.27
C HIS A 142 12.59 -15.46 6.47
N GLN A 143 13.54 -14.57 6.76
CA GLN A 143 14.42 -14.70 7.91
C GLN A 143 13.62 -14.59 9.21
N SER A 144 14.08 -15.35 10.22
CA SER A 144 13.65 -15.15 11.60
C SER A 144 14.11 -13.77 12.11
N PHE A 145 13.59 -13.34 13.26
CA PHE A 145 14.08 -12.12 13.90
C PHE A 145 15.57 -12.22 14.30
N ASP A 146 16.02 -13.39 14.73
CA ASP A 146 17.40 -13.61 15.15
C ASP A 146 18.36 -13.52 13.96
N ASP A 147 17.99 -14.13 12.82
CA ASP A 147 18.82 -14.10 11.61
C ASP A 147 18.83 -12.72 10.94
N ALA A 148 17.66 -12.06 10.83
CA ALA A 148 17.55 -10.74 10.21
C ALA A 148 18.38 -9.69 10.96
N LYS A 149 18.47 -9.81 12.30
CA LYS A 149 19.26 -8.91 13.15
C LYS A 149 20.75 -8.92 12.81
N LEU A 150 21.30 -10.04 12.33
CA LEU A 150 22.72 -10.14 11.94
C LEU A 150 23.11 -9.18 10.81
N VAL A 151 22.13 -8.73 10.02
CA VAL A 151 22.31 -7.76 8.92
C VAL A 151 21.56 -6.45 9.15
N GLY A 152 21.13 -6.18 10.39
CA GLY A 152 20.43 -4.95 10.75
C GLY A 152 19.03 -4.82 10.15
N GLN A 153 18.38 -5.94 9.80
CA GLN A 153 17.03 -5.98 9.23
C GLN A 153 16.02 -6.53 10.25
N GLU A 154 14.73 -6.33 9.97
CA GLU A 154 13.63 -6.93 10.74
C GLU A 154 13.24 -8.30 10.18
N GLY A 155 12.83 -9.21 11.06
CA GLY A 155 12.21 -10.47 10.64
C GLY A 155 10.90 -10.21 9.89
N LYS A 156 10.52 -11.13 9.00
CA LYS A 156 9.32 -10.97 8.16
C LYS A 156 8.33 -12.13 8.38
N PRO A 157 7.65 -12.19 9.53
CA PRO A 157 6.53 -13.11 9.69
C PRO A 157 5.41 -12.72 8.73
N GLU A 158 4.77 -13.70 8.10
CA GLU A 158 3.67 -13.48 7.16
C GLU A 158 2.55 -14.48 7.42
N SER A 159 1.32 -14.08 7.11
CA SER A 159 0.14 -14.92 7.16
C SER A 159 -0.73 -14.61 5.95
N TYR A 160 -1.46 -15.61 5.47
CA TYR A 160 -2.27 -15.51 4.27
C TYR A 160 -3.75 -15.71 4.59
N TYR A 161 -4.59 -14.91 3.93
CA TYR A 161 -6.02 -15.11 3.86
C TYR A 161 -6.43 -15.13 2.40
N PHE A 162 -7.18 -16.15 1.99
CA PHE A 162 -7.65 -16.33 0.62
C PHE A 162 -9.15 -15.99 0.56
N PRO A 163 -9.54 -14.77 0.16
CA PRO A 163 -10.93 -14.35 0.20
C PRO A 163 -11.74 -14.95 -0.97
N PRO A 164 -12.77 -15.79 -0.72
CA PRO A 164 -13.57 -16.41 -1.78
C PRO A 164 -14.23 -15.41 -2.73
N GLN A 165 -14.51 -14.19 -2.25
CA GLN A 165 -15.16 -13.11 -3.01
C GLN A 165 -14.28 -12.51 -4.12
N TYR A 166 -13.01 -12.90 -4.20
CA TYR A 166 -12.06 -12.44 -5.20
C TYR A 166 -11.58 -13.57 -6.13
N ASN A 167 -12.15 -14.77 -6.06
CA ASN A 167 -11.79 -15.91 -6.92
C ASN A 167 -12.77 -16.05 -8.10
N ASN A 168 -12.87 -15.03 -8.96
CA ASN A 168 -13.81 -15.02 -10.08
C ASN A 168 -13.28 -15.63 -11.40
N CYS A 169 -12.01 -16.05 -11.44
CA CYS A 169 -11.40 -16.72 -12.59
C CYS A 169 -10.29 -17.67 -12.13
N ASP A 170 -10.10 -18.74 -12.92
CA ASP A 170 -9.02 -19.69 -12.72
C ASP A 170 -7.75 -19.16 -13.40
N ASN A 171 -6.68 -18.95 -12.62
CA ASN A 171 -5.35 -18.57 -13.11
C ASN A 171 -4.54 -19.82 -13.53
N ASN A 172 -3.27 -19.67 -13.94
CA ASN A 172 -2.46 -20.79 -14.46
C ASN A 172 -2.02 -21.82 -13.40
N PHE A 173 -2.49 -21.71 -12.15
CA PHE A 173 -2.18 -22.62 -11.04
C PHE A 173 -3.25 -22.56 -9.92
N PRO A 174 -4.49 -23.03 -10.15
CA PRO A 174 -5.63 -22.81 -9.25
C PRO A 174 -5.67 -23.84 -8.10
N TYR A 175 -4.60 -23.98 -7.33
CA TYR A 175 -4.56 -24.85 -6.14
C TYR A 175 -5.08 -24.15 -4.86
N THR A 176 -5.69 -22.97 -5.01
CA THR A 176 -6.30 -22.16 -3.94
C THR A 176 -7.69 -21.69 -4.35
#